data_AF-A0A9X3YKC3-F1
#
_entry.id   AF-A0A9X3YKC3-F1
#
_cell.length_a   1.000
_cell.length_b   1.000
_cell.length_c   1.000
_cell.angle_alpha   90.00
_cell.angle_beta   90.00
_cell.angle_gamma   90.00
#
_symmetry.space_group_name_H-M   'P 1'
#
loop_
_entity.id
_entity.type
_entity.pdbx_description
1 polymer ?
#
loop_
_entity_poly.entity_id
_entity_poly.type
_entity_poly.pdbx_seq_one_letter_code
_entity_poly.pdbx_strand_id
1 'polypeptide(L)'
;MALERGKVMEHGNALRTGRWIGAAILATFVIGMVSNFKLQTDLFAGDGLLVNAAAHPLKIGLIAVLGLATNLALLAVAAALTAHVGRAYPVHATTYCLLVGAGLAIAAIEYSTLLAFRTVSEQFAS
;
A
#
# COMPACT_ATOMS: atom_id res chain seq x y z
N MET A 1 -38.37 -23.25 -0.78
CA MET A 1 -38.37 -21.77 -0.83
C MET A 1 -37.31 -21.11 0.07
N ALA A 2 -37.12 -21.53 1.33
CA ALA A 2 -36.10 -20.93 2.22
C ALA A 2 -34.63 -21.19 1.79
N LEU A 3 -34.33 -22.38 1.26
CA LEU A 3 -32.99 -22.77 0.79
C LEU A 3 -32.51 -21.97 -0.45
N GLU A 4 -33.42 -21.61 -1.35
CA GLU A 4 -33.07 -20.79 -2.53
C GLU A 4 -32.80 -19.34 -2.17
N ARG A 5 -33.55 -18.76 -1.21
CA ARG A 5 -33.25 -17.41 -0.69
C ARG A 5 -31.87 -17.34 -0.03
N GLY A 6 -31.46 -18.39 0.69
CA GLY A 6 -30.14 -18.48 1.31
C GLY A 6 -29.00 -18.40 0.30
N LYS A 7 -29.06 -19.19 -0.78
CA LYS A 7 -28.05 -19.17 -1.85
C LYS A 7 -27.98 -17.83 -2.59
N VAL A 8 -29.13 -17.20 -2.86
CA VAL A 8 -29.18 -15.89 -3.54
C VAL A 8 -28.55 -14.78 -2.68
N MET A 9 -28.84 -14.77 -1.38
CA MET A 9 -28.25 -13.81 -0.43
C MET A 9 -26.73 -13.99 -0.28
N GLU A 10 -26.26 -15.24 -0.25
CA GLU A 10 -24.83 -15.57 -0.15
C GLU A 10 -24.07 -15.13 -1.42
N HIS A 11 -24.64 -15.37 -2.60
CA HIS A 11 -24.06 -14.93 -3.89
C HIS A 11 -23.99 -13.39 -3.99
N GLY A 12 -25.04 -12.69 -3.57
CA GLY A 12 -25.08 -11.23 -3.58
C GLY A 12 -24.01 -10.61 -2.67
N ASN A 13 -23.80 -11.19 -1.48
CA ASN A 13 -22.76 -10.76 -0.55
C ASN A 13 -21.35 -11.01 -1.10
N ALA A 14 -21.09 -12.18 -1.68
CA ALA A 14 -19.80 -12.50 -2.28
C ALA A 14 -19.43 -11.52 -3.42
N LEU A 15 -20.39 -11.21 -4.30
CA LEU A 15 -20.19 -10.22 -5.37
C LEU A 15 -19.91 -8.82 -4.83
N ARG A 16 -20.64 -8.40 -3.79
CA ARG A 16 -20.43 -7.08 -3.17
C ARG A 16 -19.04 -6.99 -2.54
N THR A 17 -18.62 -8.00 -1.79
CA THR A 17 -17.28 -8.05 -1.18
C THR A 17 -16.18 -8.04 -2.23
N GLY A 18 -16.32 -8.85 -3.29
CA GLY A 18 -15.35 -8.88 -4.40
C GLY A 18 -15.17 -7.53 -5.08
N ARG A 19 -16.26 -6.78 -5.30
CA ARG A 19 -16.21 -5.41 -5.86
C ARG A 19 -15.44 -4.45 -4.97
N TRP A 20 -15.65 -4.49 -3.65
CA TRP A 20 -14.94 -3.63 -2.71
C TRP A 20 -13.46 -3.96 -2.60
N ILE A 21 -13.11 -5.25 -2.60
CA ILE A 21 -11.71 -5.71 -2.63
C ILE A 21 -11.02 -5.21 -3.91
N GLY A 22 -11.64 -5.41 -5.07
CA GLY A 22 -11.09 -4.95 -6.35
C GLY A 22 -10.93 -3.43 -6.40
N ALA A 23 -11.92 -2.67 -5.91
CA ALA A 23 -11.86 -1.22 -5.84
C ALA A 23 -10.74 -0.74 -4.91
N ALA A 24 -10.53 -1.39 -3.76
CA ALA A 24 -9.46 -1.05 -2.84
C ALA A 24 -8.08 -1.29 -3.47
N ILE A 25 -7.88 -2.43 -4.14
CA ILE A 25 -6.62 -2.72 -4.86
C ILE A 25 -6.36 -1.65 -5.93
N LEU A 26 -7.37 -1.32 -6.75
CA LEU A 26 -7.22 -0.31 -7.78
C LEU A 26 -6.89 1.07 -7.19
N ALA A 27 -7.55 1.46 -6.10
CA ALA A 27 -7.26 2.70 -5.39
C ALA A 27 -5.81 2.73 -4.88
N THR A 28 -5.34 1.65 -4.24
CA THR A 28 -3.95 1.56 -3.77
C THR A 28 -2.93 1.69 -4.91
N PHE A 29 -3.23 1.10 -6.07
CA PHE A 29 -2.37 1.21 -7.26
C PHE A 29 -2.30 2.65 -7.79
N VAL A 30 -3.45 3.33 -7.92
CA VAL A 30 -3.50 4.73 -8.37
C VAL A 30 -2.77 5.65 -7.39
N ILE A 31 -2.97 5.48 -6.09
CA ILE A 31 -2.25 6.25 -5.06
C ILE A 31 -0.74 6.00 -5.17
N GLY A 32 -0.33 4.74 -5.37
CA GLY A 32 1.08 4.37 -5.58
C GLY A 32 1.68 5.08 -6.80
N MET A 33 0.98 5.09 -7.93
CA MET A 33 1.44 5.81 -9.13
C MET A 33 1.57 7.31 -8.88
N VAL A 34 0.57 7.95 -8.26
CA VAL A 34 0.63 9.39 -7.98
C VAL A 34 1.78 9.71 -7.03
N SER A 35 2.00 8.89 -6.01
CA SER A 35 3.12 9.06 -5.08
C SER A 35 4.47 9.01 -5.82
N ASN A 36 4.69 7.96 -6.63
CA ASN A 36 5.95 7.74 -7.34
C ASN A 36 6.21 8.77 -8.45
N PHE A 37 5.21 9.08 -9.29
CA PHE A 37 5.43 9.88 -10.50
C PHE A 37 5.15 11.37 -10.34
N LYS A 38 4.53 11.79 -9.24
CA LYS A 38 4.21 13.20 -9.00
C LYS A 38 4.86 13.74 -7.75
N LEU A 39 4.87 12.96 -6.67
CA LEU A 39 5.35 13.42 -5.37
C LEU A 39 6.87 13.25 -5.23
N GLN A 40 7.41 12.16 -5.77
CA GLN A 40 8.84 11.82 -5.69
C GLN A 40 9.70 12.42 -6.81
N THR A 41 9.11 12.88 -7.92
CA THR A 41 9.86 13.35 -9.09
C THR A 41 10.85 14.45 -8.75
N ASP A 42 10.42 15.46 -7.98
CA ASP A 42 11.28 16.58 -7.60
C ASP A 42 12.39 16.17 -6.62
N LEU A 43 12.19 15.09 -5.85
CA LEU A 43 13.21 14.58 -4.92
C LEU A 43 14.37 13.94 -5.68
N PHE A 44 14.08 13.26 -6.78
CA PHE A 44 15.09 12.55 -7.58
C PHE A 44 15.58 13.32 -8.81
N ALA A 45 15.10 14.55 -9.03
CA ALA A 45 15.53 15.40 -10.14
C ALA A 45 16.92 16.02 -9.91
N GLY A 46 17.61 16.41 -10.98
CA GLY A 46 18.87 17.19 -10.88
C GLY A 46 19.96 16.50 -10.05
N ASP A 47 20.45 17.19 -9.02
CA ASP A 47 21.55 16.73 -8.15
C ASP A 47 21.17 15.54 -7.24
N GLY A 48 19.92 15.06 -7.34
CA GLY A 48 19.45 13.84 -6.72
C GLY A 48 18.99 14.01 -5.27
N LEU A 49 18.60 12.87 -4.69
CA LEU A 49 17.90 12.81 -3.41
C LEU A 49 18.64 13.51 -2.26
N LEU A 50 19.97 13.34 -2.17
CA LEU A 50 20.76 13.84 -1.05
C LEU A 50 20.84 15.37 -1.03
N VAL A 51 20.72 16.04 -2.17
CA VAL A 51 20.73 17.51 -2.25
C VAL A 51 19.31 18.06 -2.08
N ASN A 52 18.32 17.43 -2.72
CA ASN A 52 16.95 17.94 -2.74
C ASN A 52 16.14 17.63 -1.48
N ALA A 53 16.54 16.62 -0.69
CA ALA A 53 15.76 16.17 0.46
C ALA A 53 15.59 17.26 1.53
N ALA A 54 16.62 18.06 1.82
CA ALA A 54 16.55 19.18 2.76
C ALA A 54 15.58 20.29 2.32
N ALA A 55 15.44 20.52 1.01
CA ALA A 55 14.52 21.52 0.46
C ALA A 55 13.05 21.06 0.49
N HIS A 56 12.78 19.77 0.68
CA HIS A 56 11.46 19.17 0.56
C HIS A 56 11.03 18.28 1.74
N PRO A 57 11.19 18.73 3.00
CA PRO A 57 10.96 17.89 4.19
C PRO A 57 9.51 17.42 4.33
N LEU A 58 8.54 18.29 4.00
CA LEU A 58 7.12 17.95 4.02
C LEU A 58 6.74 16.91 2.96
N LYS A 59 7.35 16.97 1.76
CA LYS A 59 7.08 15.99 0.70
C LYS A 59 7.57 14.60 1.12
N ILE A 60 8.77 14.50 1.71
CA ILE A 60 9.31 13.21 2.20
C ILE A 60 8.40 12.59 3.25
N GLY A 61 7.97 13.39 4.24
CA GLY A 61 7.03 12.92 5.26
C GLY A 61 5.70 12.44 4.67
N LEU A 62 5.14 13.19 3.71
CA LEU A 62 3.89 12.83 3.05
C LEU A 62 4.02 11.55 2.22
N ILE A 63 5.11 11.38 1.49
CA ILE A 63 5.43 10.15 0.74
C ILE A 63 5.47 8.94 1.68
N ALA A 64 6.18 9.08 2.81
CA ALA A 64 6.30 8.02 3.80
C ALA A 64 4.93 7.62 4.38
N VAL A 65 4.14 8.62 4.80
CA VAL A 65 2.80 8.37 5.36
C VAL A 65 1.87 7.73 4.34
N LEU A 66 1.80 8.26 3.11
CA LEU A 66 0.95 7.71 2.07
C LEU A 66 1.36 6.28 1.70
N GLY A 67 2.66 6.03 1.56
CA GLY A 67 3.18 4.71 1.24
C GLY A 67 2.87 3.67 2.32
N LEU A 68 3.07 4.02 3.60
CA LEU A 68 2.73 3.15 4.72
C LEU A 68 1.23 2.91 4.85
N ALA A 69 0.42 3.97 4.75
CA ALA A 69 -1.04 3.87 4.83
C ALA A 69 -1.60 2.99 3.70
N THR A 70 -1.05 3.12 2.49
CA THR A 70 -1.44 2.30 1.33
C THR A 70 -1.09 0.83 1.53
N ASN A 71 0.11 0.53 2.05
CA ASN A 71 0.51 -0.85 2.35
C ASN A 71 -0.31 -1.47 3.49
N LEU A 72 -0.65 -0.69 4.52
CA LEU A 72 -1.55 -1.14 5.59
C LEU A 72 -2.96 -1.43 5.07
N ALA A 73 -3.49 -0.59 4.19
CA ALA A 73 -4.77 -0.82 3.55
C ALA A 73 -4.74 -2.12 2.71
N LEU A 74 -3.66 -2.35 1.97
CA LEU A 74 -3.48 -3.58 1.20
C LEU A 74 -3.41 -4.83 2.09
N LEU A 75 -2.74 -4.73 3.24
CA LEU A 75 -2.68 -5.82 4.23
C LEU A 75 -4.06 -6.11 4.82
N ALA A 76 -4.86 -5.08 5.12
CA ALA A 76 -6.24 -5.24 5.57
C ALA A 76 -7.10 -5.94 4.50
N VAL A 77 -6.92 -5.60 3.23
CA VAL A 77 -7.58 -6.28 2.09
C VAL A 77 -7.13 -7.74 2.01
N ALA A 78 -5.84 -8.04 2.17
CA ALA A 78 -5.31 -9.39 2.14
C ALA A 78 -5.84 -10.25 3.29
N ALA A 79 -5.97 -9.67 4.49
CA ALA A 79 -6.58 -10.33 5.64
C ALA A 79 -8.07 -10.62 5.39
N ALA A 80 -8.82 -9.65 4.86
CA ALA A 80 -10.23 -9.83 4.51
C ALA A 80 -10.44 -10.93 3.46
N LEU A 81 -9.59 -10.94 2.42
CA LEU A 81 -9.59 -11.99 1.39
C LEU A 81 -9.31 -13.35 2.01
N THR A 82 -8.28 -13.44 2.87
CA THR A 82 -7.93 -14.69 3.55
C THR A 82 -9.08 -15.22 4.41
N ALA A 83 -9.80 -14.34 5.11
CA ALA A 83 -10.98 -14.73 5.89
C ALA A 83 -12.13 -15.28 5.02
N HIS A 84 -12.27 -14.80 3.79
CA HIS A 84 -13.38 -15.20 2.89
C HIS A 84 -13.05 -16.45 2.06
N VAL A 85 -11.85 -16.53 1.48
CA VAL A 85 -11.50 -17.60 0.54
C VAL A 85 -10.47 -18.58 1.09
N GLY A 86 -9.90 -18.34 2.27
CA GLY A 86 -8.80 -19.13 2.83
C GLY A 86 -9.16 -20.58 3.14
N ARG A 87 -10.44 -20.91 3.35
CA ARG A 87 -10.86 -22.32 3.49
C ARG A 87 -10.86 -23.08 2.16
N ALA A 88 -11.22 -22.41 1.07
CA ALA A 88 -11.26 -23.00 -0.26
C ALA A 88 -9.87 -23.05 -0.90
N TYR A 89 -9.04 -22.02 -0.65
CA TYR A 89 -7.72 -21.84 -1.25
C TYR A 89 -6.67 -21.42 -0.20
N PRO A 90 -6.35 -22.29 0.77
CA PRO A 90 -5.52 -21.92 1.93
C PRO A 90 -4.10 -21.50 1.56
N VAL A 91 -3.46 -22.20 0.62
CA VAL A 91 -2.09 -21.88 0.18
C VAL A 91 -2.06 -20.50 -0.48
N HIS A 92 -2.92 -20.26 -1.48
CA HIS A 92 -2.95 -18.98 -2.19
C HIS A 92 -3.28 -17.79 -1.29
N ALA A 93 -4.26 -17.94 -0.40
CA ALA A 93 -4.64 -16.90 0.54
C ALA A 93 -3.49 -16.56 1.50
N THR A 94 -2.82 -17.59 2.05
CA THR A 94 -1.70 -17.40 2.96
C THR A 94 -0.50 -16.79 2.25
N THR A 95 -0.14 -17.29 1.07
CA THR A 95 0.96 -16.74 0.26
C THR A 95 0.72 -15.27 -0.09
N TYR A 96 -0.50 -14.91 -0.51
CA TYR A 96 -0.83 -13.52 -0.81
C TYR A 96 -0.70 -12.63 0.43
N CYS A 97 -1.23 -13.07 1.57
CA CYS A 97 -1.12 -12.33 2.83
C CYS A 97 0.35 -12.12 3.26
N LEU A 98 1.18 -13.16 3.13
CA LEU A 98 2.61 -13.08 3.42
C LEU A 98 3.35 -12.13 2.47
N LEU A 99 3.04 -12.16 1.17
CA LEU A 99 3.64 -11.25 0.19
C LEU A 99 3.31 -9.79 0.50
N VAL A 100 2.05 -9.51 0.83
CA VAL A 100 1.63 -8.15 1.20
C VAL A 100 2.28 -7.72 2.52
N GLY A 101 2.39 -8.62 3.51
CA GLY A 101 3.10 -8.36 4.76
C GLY A 101 4.60 -8.05 4.55
N ALA A 102 5.27 -8.82 3.69
CA ALA A 102 6.65 -8.56 3.30
C ALA A 102 6.79 -7.21 2.58
N GLY A 103 5.86 -6.87 1.69
CA GLY A 103 5.81 -5.56 1.03
C GLY A 103 5.70 -4.40 2.01
N LEU A 104 4.85 -4.52 3.04
CA LEU A 104 4.76 -3.52 4.11
C LEU A 104 6.09 -3.37 4.89
N ALA A 105 6.77 -4.48 5.18
CA ALA A 105 8.06 -4.44 5.87
C ALA A 105 9.13 -3.74 5.02
N ILE A 106 9.20 -4.06 3.73
CA ILE A 106 10.11 -3.39 2.78
C ILE A 106 9.79 -1.89 2.70
N ALA A 107 8.52 -1.53 2.58
CA ALA A 107 8.09 -0.14 2.55
C ALA A 107 8.49 0.61 3.83
N ALA A 108 8.37 -0.01 5.01
CA ALA A 108 8.82 0.58 6.26
C ALA A 108 10.33 0.87 6.26
N ILE A 109 11.14 -0.05 5.73
CA ILE A 109 12.59 0.15 5.57
C ILE A 109 12.87 1.30 4.61
N GLU A 110 12.26 1.30 3.42
CA GLU A 110 12.46 2.35 2.40
C GLU A 110 12.09 3.73 2.92
N TYR A 111 10.93 3.88 3.55
CA TYR A 111 10.47 5.17 4.06
C TYR A 111 11.24 5.64 5.30
N SER A 112 11.70 4.72 6.16
CA SER A 112 12.62 5.07 7.24
C SER A 112 13.96 5.59 6.72
N THR A 113 14.44 5.00 5.62
CA THR A 113 15.69 5.39 4.95
C THR A 113 15.53 6.74 4.25
N LEU A 114 14.41 6.99 3.57
CA LEU A 114 14.08 8.30 2.98
C LEU A 114 14.02 9.41 4.05
N LEU A 115 13.45 9.12 5.22
CA LEU A 115 13.47 10.05 6.34
C LEU A 115 14.88 10.28 6.90
N ALA A 116 15.73 9.25 6.95
CA ALA A 116 17.12 9.41 7.35
C ALA A 116 17.92 10.26 6.35
N PHE A 117 17.69 10.09 5.04
CA PHE A 117 18.31 10.91 4.00
C PHE A 117 18.00 12.39 4.14
N ARG A 118 16.80 12.75 4.63
CA ARG A 118 16.49 14.14 4.97
C ARG A 118 17.47 14.69 6.00
N THR A 119 17.70 13.98 7.10
CA THR A 119 18.62 14.44 8.17
C THR A 119 20.05 14.55 7.65
N VAL A 120 20.50 13.61 6.82
CA VAL A 120 21.83 13.68 6.19
C VAL A 120 21.92 14.85 5.21
N SER A 121 20.88 15.10 4.42
CA SER A 121 20.79 16.23 3.50
C SER A 121 20.85 17.58 4.22
N GLU A 122 20.17 17.70 5.36
CA GLU A 122 20.22 18.91 6.21
C GLU A 122 21.65 19.19 6.71
N GLN A 123 22.46 18.16 6.98
CA GLN A 123 23.87 18.32 7.37
C GLN A 123 24.81 18.60 6.20
N PHE A 124 24.47 18.13 5.00
CA PHE A 124 25.27 18.37 3.80
C PHE A 124 25.07 19.78 3.24
N ALA A 125 23.86 20.35 3.42
CA ALA A 125 23.50 21.68 2.95
C ALA A 125 23.91 22.83 3.89
N SER A 126 24.45 22.52 5.08
CA SER A 126 24.96 23.46 6.08
C SER A 126 26.47 23.65 5.97
#